data_AF-A0A7W1X8L7-F1
#
_entry.id   AF-A0A7W1X8L7-F1
#
_cell.length_a   1.000
_cell.length_b   1.000
_cell.length_c   1.000
_cell.angle_alpha   90.00
_cell.angle_beta   90.00
_cell.angle_gamma   90.00
#
_symmetry.space_group_name_H-M   'P 1'
#
loop_
_entity.id
_entity.type
_entity.pdbx_description
1 polymer ?
#
loop_
_entity_poly.entity_id
_entity_poly.type
_entity_poly.pdbx_seq_one_letter_code
_entity_poly.pdbx_strand_id
1 'polypeptide(L)'
;MKIVIYDSSRIIDVIEGCEGVVVDGNNVIWQGGALEGINASFVVVDDSVDASAATPELIAADQSANLKPHRVIVDERLAALEQKVADLEQRVAALEARG
;
A
#
# COMPACT_ATOMS: atom_id res chain seq x y z
N MET A 1 -14.16 -10.14 11.22
CA MET A 1 -13.55 -8.96 10.54
C MET A 1 -14.39 -8.66 9.30
N LYS A 2 -14.37 -7.41 8.84
CA LYS A 2 -15.06 -6.97 7.62
C LYS A 2 -14.03 -6.51 6.59
N ILE A 3 -14.27 -6.82 5.34
CA ILE A 3 -13.47 -6.36 4.20
C ILE A 3 -14.33 -5.36 3.43
N VAL A 4 -13.88 -4.12 3.36
CA VAL A 4 -14.55 -3.07 2.59
C VAL A 4 -13.77 -2.81 1.33
N ILE A 5 -14.39 -3.02 0.18
CA ILE A 5 -13.83 -2.71 -1.13
C ILE A 5 -14.38 -1.37 -1.59
N TYR A 6 -13.50 -0.44 -1.93
CA TYR A 6 -13.86 0.90 -2.38
C TYR A 6 -13.02 1.38 -3.57
N ASP A 7 -13.61 2.23 -4.39
CA ASP A 7 -12.93 2.96 -5.45
C ASP A 7 -12.99 4.46 -5.16
N SER A 8 -11.81 5.07 -4.97
CA SER A 8 -11.56 6.50 -4.74
C SER A 8 -12.30 7.11 -3.53
N SER A 9 -13.62 7.10 -3.52
CA SER A 9 -14.49 7.56 -2.43
C SER A 9 -15.85 6.85 -2.39
N ARG A 10 -16.01 5.73 -3.11
CA ARG A 10 -17.27 4.98 -3.20
C ARG A 10 -17.03 3.53 -2.80
N ILE A 11 -17.89 3.01 -1.93
CA ILE A 11 -17.91 1.60 -1.58
C ILE A 11 -18.44 0.83 -2.78
N ILE A 12 -17.66 -0.14 -3.23
CA ILE A 12 -18.09 -1.10 -4.24
C ILE A 12 -18.81 -2.24 -3.54
N ASP A 13 -18.19 -2.80 -2.49
CA ASP A 13 -18.70 -3.97 -1.80
C ASP A 13 -18.22 -4.04 -0.34
N VAL A 14 -19.00 -4.68 0.52
CA VAL A 14 -18.65 -4.92 1.92
C VAL A 14 -18.89 -6.39 2.24
N ILE A 15 -17.81 -7.10 2.54
CA ILE A 15 -17.85 -8.51 2.91
C ILE A 15 -17.71 -8.60 4.42
N GLU A 16 -18.77 -9.06 5.08
CA GLU A 16 -18.81 -9.27 6.53
C GLU A 16 -18.52 -10.74 6.88
N GLY A 17 -18.04 -10.99 8.09
CA GLY A 17 -17.79 -12.36 8.58
C GLY A 17 -16.50 -12.98 8.06
N CYS A 18 -15.50 -12.17 7.70
CA CYS A 18 -14.20 -12.66 7.30
C CYS A 18 -13.38 -12.98 8.56
N GLU A 19 -13.11 -14.26 8.81
CA GLU A 19 -12.22 -14.72 9.88
C GLU A 19 -10.86 -15.14 9.31
N GLY A 20 -9.79 -14.80 10.03
CA GLY A 20 -8.42 -15.15 9.62
C GLY A 20 -7.99 -14.52 8.30
N VAL A 21 -8.27 -13.23 8.10
CA VAL A 21 -7.91 -12.49 6.87
C VAL A 21 -6.40 -12.39 6.72
N VAL A 22 -5.90 -12.80 5.56
CA VAL A 22 -4.50 -12.71 5.12
C VAL A 22 -4.46 -11.90 3.83
N VAL A 23 -3.62 -10.87 3.80
CA VAL A 23 -3.45 -10.00 2.63
C VAL A 23 -2.10 -10.31 1.98
N ASP A 24 -2.14 -10.72 0.71
CA ASP A 24 -0.97 -10.97 -0.13
C ASP A 24 -1.07 -10.14 -1.41
N GLY A 25 -0.53 -8.92 -1.37
CA GLY A 25 -0.60 -7.97 -2.49
C GLY A 25 -2.04 -7.59 -2.86
N ASN A 26 -2.48 -8.03 -4.05
CA ASN A 26 -3.84 -7.79 -4.56
C ASN A 26 -4.81 -8.94 -4.24
N ASN A 27 -4.36 -9.93 -3.46
CA ASN A 27 -5.16 -11.07 -3.06
C ASN A 27 -5.45 -11.00 -1.57
N VAL A 28 -6.71 -11.24 -1.20
CA VAL A 28 -7.16 -11.28 0.18
C VAL A 28 -7.81 -12.63 0.41
N ILE A 29 -7.27 -13.41 1.34
CA ILE A 29 -7.72 -14.77 1.64
C ILE A 29 -8.26 -14.77 3.08
N TRP A 30 -9.43 -15.34 3.30
CA TRP A 30 -10.01 -15.55 4.62
C TRP A 30 -10.52 -16.99 4.74
N GLN A 31 -10.86 -17.44 5.94
CA GLN A 31 -11.28 -18.82 6.16
C GLN A 31 -12.54 -19.24 5.37
N GLY A 32 -13.35 -18.28 4.95
CA GLY A 32 -14.59 -18.50 4.20
C GLY A 32 -14.50 -18.22 2.70
N GLY A 33 -13.35 -17.80 2.17
CA GLY A 33 -13.23 -17.41 0.76
C GLY A 33 -11.92 -16.69 0.43
N ALA A 34 -11.74 -16.39 -0.86
CA ALA A 34 -10.62 -15.60 -1.33
C ALA A 34 -11.08 -14.62 -2.40
N LEU A 35 -10.52 -13.42 -2.35
CA LEU A 35 -10.61 -12.40 -3.36
C LEU A 35 -9.25 -12.34 -4.04
N GLU A 36 -9.18 -12.74 -5.29
CA GLU A 36 -7.95 -12.71 -6.09
C GLU A 36 -8.08 -11.66 -7.19
N GLY A 37 -7.00 -10.94 -7.45
CA GLY A 37 -6.96 -9.94 -8.52
C GLY A 37 -7.84 -8.71 -8.24
N ILE A 38 -7.92 -8.28 -6.98
CA ILE A 38 -8.66 -7.06 -6.63
C ILE A 38 -7.97 -5.89 -7.34
N ASN A 39 -8.67 -5.27 -8.29
CA ASN A 39 -8.21 -4.07 -9.01
C ASN A 39 -8.73 -2.77 -8.36
N ALA A 40 -9.36 -2.89 -7.19
CA ALA A 40 -9.91 -1.81 -6.38
C ALA A 40 -9.16 -1.73 -5.04
N SER A 41 -9.26 -0.59 -4.35
CA SER A 41 -8.70 -0.46 -3.01
C SER A 41 -9.58 -1.21 -2.01
N PHE A 42 -8.98 -1.82 -0.98
CA PHE A 42 -9.74 -2.49 0.06
C PHE A 42 -9.11 -2.21 1.42
N VAL A 43 -9.94 -2.20 2.47
CA VAL A 43 -9.51 -2.08 3.86
C VAL A 43 -10.11 -3.21 4.66
N VAL A 44 -9.29 -3.81 5.53
CA VAL A 44 -9.73 -4.84 6.47
C VAL A 44 -9.94 -4.17 7.82
N VAL A 45 -11.15 -4.25 8.35
CA VAL A 45 -11.52 -3.67 9.64
C VAL A 45 -12.11 -4.70 10.57
N ASP A 46 -12.02 -4.45 11.87
CA ASP A 46 -12.60 -5.32 12.88
C ASP A 46 -14.14 -5.24 12.85
N ASP A 47 -14.83 -6.29 13.30
CA ASP A 47 -16.30 -6.32 13.31
C ASP A 47 -16.92 -5.27 14.24
N SER A 48 -16.14 -4.78 15.22
CA SER A 48 -16.50 -3.68 16.09
C SER A 48 -16.53 -2.30 15.41
N VAL A 49 -15.95 -2.18 14.22
CA VAL A 49 -15.95 -0.94 13.44
C VAL A 49 -17.17 -0.93 12.53
N ASP A 50 -17.98 0.13 12.62
CA ASP A 50 -19.09 0.40 11.71
C ASP A 50 -18.55 0.73 10.30
N ALA A 51 -18.19 -0.31 9.57
CA ALA A 51 -17.65 -0.26 8.21
C ALA A 51 -18.75 -0.10 7.14
N SER A 52 -20.02 -0.18 7.55
CA SER A 52 -21.21 -0.07 6.68
C SER A 52 -21.31 1.28 5.98
N ALA A 53 -20.61 2.28 6.50
CA ALA A 53 -20.22 3.47 5.77
C ALA A 53 -18.69 3.53 5.79
N ALA A 54 -18.03 3.32 4.64
CA ALA A 54 -16.66 3.77 4.41
C ALA A 54 -16.64 5.29 4.52
N THR A 55 -16.67 5.77 5.75
CA THR A 55 -16.61 7.19 6.01
C THR A 55 -15.26 7.69 5.48
N PRO A 56 -15.18 8.94 5.00
CA PRO A 56 -13.92 9.51 4.51
C PRO A 56 -12.78 9.34 5.51
N GLU A 57 -13.09 9.29 6.81
CA GLU A 57 -12.15 9.05 7.89
C GLU A 57 -11.54 7.65 7.85
N LEU A 58 -12.32 6.61 7.53
CA LEU A 58 -11.84 5.23 7.41
C LEU A 58 -10.89 5.09 6.21
N ILE A 59 -11.27 5.70 5.08
CA ILE A 59 -10.44 5.73 3.86
C ILE A 59 -9.16 6.53 4.11
N ALA A 60 -9.25 7.67 4.81
CA ALA A 60 -8.08 8.47 5.15
C ALA A 60 -7.16 7.75 6.15
N ALA A 61 -7.72 7.00 7.09
CA ALA A 61 -6.97 6.16 8.02
C ALA A 61 -6.25 5.01 7.29
N ASP A 62 -6.92 4.36 6.33
CA ASP A 62 -6.29 3.35 5.48
C ASP A 62 -5.17 3.95 4.63
N GLN A 63 -5.45 5.03 3.89
CA GLN A 63 -4.45 5.70 3.05
C GLN A 63 -3.22 6.11 3.87
N SER A 64 -3.42 6.66 5.08
CA SER A 64 -2.31 7.05 5.96
C SER A 64 -1.54 5.86 6.55
N ALA A 65 -2.17 4.70 6.73
CA ALA A 65 -1.50 3.46 7.13
C ALA A 65 -0.75 2.81 5.96
N ASN A 66 -1.33 2.79 4.76
CA ASN A 66 -0.78 2.18 3.55
C ASN A 66 0.35 3.03 2.92
N LEU A 67 0.39 4.33 3.22
CA LEU A 67 1.52 5.20 2.87
C LEU A 67 2.80 4.86 3.66
N LYS A 68 2.73 4.23 4.83
CA LYS A 68 3.93 3.91 5.61
C LYS A 68 4.86 2.93 4.90
N PRO A 69 4.41 1.74 4.44
CA PRO A 69 5.29 0.84 3.70
C PRO A 69 5.76 1.44 2.37
N HIS A 70 4.88 2.16 1.65
CA HIS A 70 5.25 2.77 0.37
C HIS A 70 6.28 3.90 0.53
N ARG A 71 6.17 4.70 1.60
CA ARG A 71 7.12 5.76 1.93
C ARG A 71 8.49 5.18 2.31
N VAL A 72 8.55 4.06 3.01
CA VAL A 72 9.82 3.36 3.31
C VAL A 72 10.50 2.90 2.01
N ILE A 73 9.75 2.30 1.08
CA ILE A 73 10.30 1.86 -0.22
C ILE A 73 10.79 3.06 -1.06
N VAL A 74 10.07 4.19 -1.02
CA VAL A 74 10.48 5.41 -1.74
C VAL A 74 11.74 6.03 -1.12
N ASP A 75 11.84 6.09 0.21
CA ASP A 75 13.04 6.57 0.93
C ASP A 75 14.26 5.69 0.62
N GLU A 76 14.11 4.36 0.66
CA GLU A 76 15.21 3.43 0.32
C GLU A 76 15.67 3.58 -1.13
N ARG A 77 14.73 3.74 -2.07
CA ARG A 77 15.06 3.97 -3.48
C ARG A 77 15.70 5.34 -3.72
N LEU A 78 15.30 6.35 -2.97
CA LEU A 78 15.89 7.69 -3.03
C LEU A 78 17.34 7.66 -2.54
N ALA A 79 17.59 7.06 -1.38
CA ALA A 79 18.94 6.89 -0.83
C ALA A 79 19.85 6.11 -1.79
N ALA A 80 19.34 5.05 -2.42
CA ALA A 80 20.08 4.29 -3.42
C ALA A 80 20.40 5.10 -4.69
N LEU A 81 19.51 6.01 -5.10
CA LEU A 81 19.75 6.94 -6.22
C LEU A 81 20.79 7.99 -5.86
N GLU A 82 20.71 8.59 -4.68
CA GLU A 82 21.68 9.59 -4.19
C GLU A 82 23.09 9.00 -4.14
N GLN A 83 23.23 7.76 -3.65
CA GLN A 83 24.52 7.06 -3.63
C GLN A 83 25.09 6.81 -5.03
N LYS A 84 24.24 6.47 -6.00
CA LYS A 84 24.64 6.28 -7.40
C LYS A 84 25.04 7.59 -8.08
N VAL A 85 24.34 8.68 -7.78
CA VAL A 85 24.71 10.01 -8.28
C VAL A 85 26.09 10.40 -7.77
N ALA A 86 26.37 10.22 -6.47
CA ALA A 86 27.69 10.51 -5.90
C ALA A 86 28.83 9.69 -6.55
N ASP A 87 28.61 8.39 -6.83
CA ASP A 87 29.60 7.55 -7.55
C ASP A 87 29.84 8.06 -8.97
N LEU A 88 28.76 8.41 -9.69
CA LEU A 88 28.85 8.96 -11.04
C LEU A 88 29.59 10.29 -11.06
N GLU A 89 29.32 11.18 -10.10
CA GLU A 89 30.03 12.46 -9.96
C GLU A 89 31.54 12.26 -9.75
N GLN A 90 31.93 11.31 -8.88
CA GLN A 90 33.35 10.99 -8.70
C GLN A 90 33.99 10.45 -9.99
N ARG A 91 33.29 9.61 -10.74
CA ARG A 91 33.78 9.04 -11.99
C ARG A 91 33.90 10.09 -13.09
N VAL A 92 32.96 11.03 -13.18
CA VAL A 92 33.03 12.15 -14.11
C VAL A 92 34.23 13.03 -13.77
N ALA A 93 34.41 13.43 -12.51
CA ALA A 93 35.56 14.23 -12.09
C ALA A 93 36.91 13.56 -12.40
N ALA A 94 37.00 12.23 -12.23
CA ALA A 94 38.21 11.47 -12.56
C ALA A 94 38.47 11.37 -14.08
N LEU A 95 37.43 11.38 -14.91
CA LEU A 95 37.54 11.42 -16.37
C LEU A 95 37.94 12.82 -16.85
N GLU A 96 37.33 13.86 -16.30
CA GLU A 96 37.68 15.26 -16.62
C GLU A 96 39.12 15.60 -16.22
N ALA A 97 39.63 15.05 -15.12
CA ALA A 97 41.03 15.24 -14.72
C ALA A 97 42.05 14.49 -15.62
N ARG A 98 41.59 13.57 -16.48
CA ARG A 98 42.43 12.77 -17.38
C ARG A 98 42.36 13.20 -18.85
N GLY A 99 41.41 14.06 -19.21
CA GLY A 99 41.26 14.65 -20.55
C GLY A 99 41.93 16.01 -20.65
#